data_AF-Q8SR35-F1
#
_entry.id   AF-Q8SR35-F1
#
_cell.length_a   1.000
_cell.length_b   1.000
_cell.length_c   1.000
_cell.angle_alpha   90.00
_cell.angle_beta   90.00
_cell.angle_gamma   90.00
#
_symmetry.space_group_name_H-M   'P 1'
#
loop_
_entity.id
_entity.type
_entity.pdbx_description
1 polymer ?
#
loop_
_entity_poly.entity_id
_entity_poly.type
_entity_poly.pdbx_seq_one_letter_code
_entity_poly.pdbx_strand_id
1 'polypeptide(L)'
;MHSTHKKIKVSIRLRPSEGEGDIWRTSDDGLWHVHGQKRVVYSGFRSVLSGMTNAEVYKLCVKEEIQKFLGEENCTVFAYGQTGSGKTYTMLGGDEEGIMKLAIRDILSRRPVGISYLEIYNEKLFDLSSCNEVQMFSVGNRNVISNLWVEHVSNWEDAAPFIERCEKNRRLGTTEFNTKSSRSHTVIQVTYSSNSTVRTLNMIDLAGSERASRSTDRRREGSFINKSLLALCTVINSIGNGKYLGFRNSKLTRVLQPSLDGSTNLVAICTLSPHEDCIEESVSTLKFAARLCSLELKIEETLIPGSENMGHGDVFIERSSGHGLKHRCCKGFHPERPKETGGVLDKMESMTLEKCFGSYGLEDVKSKEEPPGCGALCSEKDSMSQVLKALGSVIIESLQCKVELLEELNAIGNDRIHLLEKMVEELLDKSPSRRMSEIFILEKYRFNLRRKMVGRK
;
A
#
# COMPACT_ATOMS: atom_id res chain seq x y z
N MET A 1 38.66 -5.43 8.56
CA MET A 1 37.31 -5.83 8.12
C MET A 1 36.31 -5.00 8.92
N HIS A 2 35.77 -3.93 8.34
CA HIS A 2 34.70 -3.15 8.99
C HIS A 2 33.41 -3.95 8.87
N SER A 3 32.78 -4.27 10.00
CA SER A 3 31.53 -5.00 10.04
C SER A 3 30.40 -4.15 9.43
N THR A 4 29.92 -4.53 8.25
CA THR A 4 28.85 -3.86 7.48
C THR A 4 27.47 -4.30 7.97
N HIS A 5 27.15 -3.98 9.22
CA HIS A 5 25.87 -4.35 9.84
C HIS A 5 24.99 -3.13 10.07
N LYS A 6 23.73 -3.23 9.63
CA LYS A 6 22.71 -2.20 9.83
C LYS A 6 21.92 -2.53 11.10
N LYS A 7 21.97 -1.64 12.09
CA LYS A 7 21.17 -1.74 13.31
C LYS A 7 19.77 -1.14 13.08
N ILE A 8 18.77 -1.79 13.67
CA ILE A 8 17.38 -1.32 13.62
C ILE A 8 17.23 -0.14 14.59
N LYS A 9 16.64 0.96 14.12
CA LYS A 9 16.36 2.12 14.98
C LYS A 9 15.05 1.88 15.73
N VAL A 10 15.13 1.66 17.03
CA VAL A 10 13.96 1.36 17.88
C VAL A 10 13.72 2.50 18.87
N SER A 11 12.54 3.11 18.82
CA SER A 11 12.13 4.18 19.74
C SER A 11 10.91 3.73 20.54
N ILE A 12 10.85 4.08 21.82
CA ILE A 12 9.68 3.82 22.67
C ILE A 12 8.86 5.11 22.75
N ARG A 13 7.56 5.06 22.48
CA ARG A 13 6.65 6.20 22.64
C ARG A 13 5.65 5.92 23.74
N LEU A 14 5.62 6.79 24.73
CA LEU A 14 4.61 6.76 25.79
C LEU A 14 3.39 7.54 25.32
N ARG A 15 2.21 6.91 25.38
CA ARG A 15 0.95 7.64 25.20
C ARG A 15 0.77 8.58 26.40
N PRO A 16 0.45 9.87 26.18
CA PRO A 16 0.15 10.79 27.27
C PRO A 16 -0.99 10.27 28.15
N SER A 17 -0.86 10.41 29.47
CA SER A 17 -1.95 10.18 30.43
C SER A 17 -2.74 11.47 30.61
N GLU A 18 -4.07 11.39 30.64
CA GLU A 18 -4.95 12.52 30.97
C GLU A 18 -5.18 12.67 32.50
N GLY A 19 -4.57 11.80 33.33
CA GLY A 19 -4.71 11.84 34.79
C GLY A 19 -3.48 11.42 35.59
N GLU A 20 -3.55 11.60 36.92
CA GLU A 20 -2.57 11.11 37.90
C GLU A 20 -2.60 9.57 37.96
N GLY A 21 -1.69 8.92 37.24
CA GLY A 21 -1.66 7.46 37.19
C GLY A 21 -0.69 6.86 36.18
N ASP A 22 0.21 7.65 35.58
CA ASP A 22 1.22 7.09 34.67
C ASP A 22 2.13 6.15 35.46
N ILE A 23 2.23 4.90 35.01
CA ILE A 23 3.12 3.90 35.59
C ILE A 23 4.56 4.07 35.12
N TRP A 24 4.75 4.72 33.96
CA TRP A 24 6.06 4.87 33.36
C TRP A 24 6.74 6.12 33.87
N ARG A 25 8.04 5.99 34.10
CA ARG A 25 8.92 7.10 34.42
C ARG A 25 10.08 7.06 33.44
N THR A 26 10.42 8.20 32.87
CA THR A 26 11.53 8.35 31.94
C THR A 26 12.79 8.78 32.66
N SER A 27 13.93 8.44 32.06
CA SER A 27 15.27 8.90 32.44
C SER A 27 16.11 9.01 31.17
N ASP A 28 17.27 9.66 31.25
CA ASP A 28 18.13 9.86 30.08
C ASP A 28 18.48 8.55 29.35
N ASP A 29 18.66 7.45 30.10
CA ASP A 29 19.05 6.15 29.56
C ASP A 29 17.87 5.23 29.17
N GLY A 30 16.61 5.66 29.35
CA GLY A 30 15.46 4.81 29.05
C GLY A 30 14.20 5.09 29.87
N LEU A 31 13.51 4.03 30.27
CA LEU A 31 12.28 4.10 31.04
C LEU A 31 12.21 3.01 32.11
N TRP A 32 11.40 3.24 33.13
CA TRP A 32 11.22 2.30 34.22
C TRP A 32 9.81 2.37 34.80
N HIS A 33 9.41 1.32 35.50
CA HIS A 33 8.22 1.29 36.34
C HIS A 33 8.55 0.61 37.67
N VAL A 34 7.63 0.72 38.63
CA VAL A 34 7.71 0.02 39.92
C VAL A 34 6.81 -1.21 39.86
N HIS A 35 7.37 -2.38 40.18
CA HIS A 35 6.61 -3.62 40.34
C HIS A 35 6.80 -4.14 41.77
N GLY A 36 5.73 -4.07 42.57
CA GLY A 36 5.81 -4.29 44.02
C GLY A 36 6.70 -3.23 44.66
N GLN A 37 7.84 -3.63 45.21
CA GLN A 37 8.85 -2.73 45.81
C GLN A 37 10.11 -2.58 44.95
N LYS A 38 10.13 -3.14 43.73
CA LYS A 38 11.32 -3.15 42.87
C LYS A 38 11.16 -2.23 41.68
N ARG A 39 12.20 -1.45 41.41
CA ARG A 39 12.35 -0.67 40.17
C ARG A 39 12.82 -1.59 39.05
N VAL A 40 12.06 -1.62 37.95
CA VAL A 40 12.42 -2.39 36.73
C VAL A 40 12.75 -1.39 35.63
N VAL A 41 14.00 -1.43 35.16
CA VAL A 41 14.55 -0.47 34.19
C VAL A 41 14.68 -1.12 32.81
N TYR A 42 14.36 -0.36 31.77
CA TYR A 42 14.49 -0.71 30.36
C TYR A 42 15.31 0.36 29.64
N SER A 43 16.41 -0.04 29.01
CA SER A 43 17.36 0.85 28.35
C SER A 43 17.85 0.26 27.02
N GLY A 44 18.72 0.98 26.31
CA GLY A 44 19.30 0.50 25.04
C GLY A 44 18.40 0.73 23.81
N PHE A 45 17.40 1.60 23.94
CA PHE A 45 16.59 2.10 22.82
C PHE A 45 17.24 3.36 22.24
N ARG A 46 16.92 3.70 20.99
CA ARG A 46 17.38 4.95 20.36
C ARG A 46 16.88 6.18 21.11
N SER A 47 15.62 6.16 21.54
CA SER A 47 14.97 7.27 22.22
C SER A 47 13.71 6.81 22.96
N VAL A 48 13.39 7.48 24.06
CA VAL A 48 12.10 7.38 24.75
C VAL A 48 11.36 8.70 24.56
N LEU A 49 10.20 8.63 23.92
CA LEU A 49 9.40 9.74 23.43
C LEU A 49 8.21 9.91 24.38
N SER A 50 8.28 10.91 25.27
CA SER A 50 7.22 11.24 26.23
C SER A 50 6.76 12.67 26.03
N GLY A 51 5.44 12.89 26.00
CA GLY A 51 4.86 14.23 25.82
C GLY A 51 5.14 14.88 24.45
N MET A 52 5.54 14.10 23.44
CA MET A 52 5.90 14.61 22.11
C MET A 52 4.73 14.49 21.12
N THR A 53 4.57 15.55 20.32
CA THR A 53 3.65 15.60 19.16
C THR A 53 4.10 14.65 18.05
N ASN A 54 3.19 14.27 17.16
CA ASN A 54 3.53 13.47 15.98
C ASN A 54 4.57 14.14 15.08
N ALA A 55 4.54 15.48 14.97
CA ALA A 55 5.50 16.24 14.19
C ALA A 55 6.92 16.15 14.77
N GLU A 56 7.06 16.23 16.10
CA GLU A 56 8.35 16.06 16.77
C GLU A 56 8.87 14.62 16.66
N VAL A 57 7.99 13.63 16.83
CA VAL A 57 8.34 12.21 16.63
C VAL A 57 8.78 11.95 15.19
N TYR A 58 8.08 12.51 14.20
CA TYR A 58 8.47 12.43 12.79
C TYR A 58 9.88 13.02 12.59
N LYS A 59 10.12 14.23 13.10
CA LYS A 59 11.41 14.93 12.96
C LYS A 59 12.56 14.13 13.58
N LEU A 60 12.36 13.52 14.75
CA LEU A 60 13.40 12.82 15.50
C LEU A 60 13.66 11.39 14.97
N CYS A 61 12.61 10.67 14.59
CA CYS A 61 12.69 9.24 14.31
C CYS A 61 12.65 8.88 12.83
N VAL A 62 12.00 9.69 11.98
CA VAL A 62 11.62 9.28 10.62
C VAL A 62 12.20 10.20 9.54
N LYS A 63 12.35 11.50 9.81
CA LYS A 63 12.78 12.49 8.80
C LYS A 63 14.10 12.12 8.12
N GLU A 64 15.09 11.65 8.88
CA GLU A 64 16.37 11.16 8.34
C GLU A 64 16.18 9.98 7.37
N GLU A 65 15.24 9.07 7.66
CA GLU A 65 14.94 7.95 6.77
C GLU A 65 14.23 8.40 5.49
N ILE A 66 13.41 9.45 5.56
CA ILE A 66 12.84 10.05 4.36
C ILE A 66 13.94 10.66 3.48
N GLN A 67 14.97 11.25 4.07
CA GLN A 67 16.14 11.73 3.32
C GLN A 67 16.89 10.58 2.63
N LYS A 68 17.12 9.48 3.35
CA LYS A 68 17.74 8.26 2.79
C LYS A 68 16.88 7.63 1.70
N PHE A 69 15.57 7.58 1.90
CA PHE A 69 14.62 7.12 0.89
C PHE A 69 14.72 7.96 -0.38
N LEU A 70 14.81 9.28 -0.27
CA LEU A 70 15.01 10.18 -1.41
C LEU A 70 16.44 10.07 -2.00
N GLY A 71 17.41 9.62 -1.22
CA GLY A 71 18.79 9.28 -1.61
C GLY A 71 18.95 7.84 -2.12
N GLU A 72 17.89 7.23 -2.63
CA GLU A 72 17.87 5.89 -3.23
C GLU A 72 17.99 4.67 -2.30
N GLU A 73 17.75 4.82 -1.00
CA GLU A 73 17.62 3.68 -0.09
C GLU A 73 16.17 3.21 0.06
N ASN A 74 15.97 1.92 0.34
CA ASN A 74 14.65 1.45 0.80
C ASN A 74 14.48 1.74 2.28
N CYS A 75 13.25 2.04 2.71
CA CYS A 75 12.94 2.35 4.10
C CYS A 75 11.65 1.65 4.54
N THR A 76 11.59 1.24 5.80
CA THR A 76 10.39 0.70 6.44
C THR A 76 10.26 1.30 7.83
N VAL A 77 9.11 1.90 8.09
CA VAL A 77 8.73 2.47 9.39
C VAL A 77 7.50 1.73 9.87
N PHE A 78 7.51 1.21 11.09
CA PHE A 78 6.31 0.58 11.64
C PHE A 78 6.06 0.96 13.10
N ALA A 79 4.78 1.08 13.45
CA ALA A 79 4.34 1.19 14.84
C ALA A 79 3.94 -0.18 15.40
N TYR A 80 4.37 -0.49 16.61
CA TYR A 80 4.07 -1.75 17.31
C TYR A 80 3.63 -1.48 18.77
N GLY A 81 2.77 -2.32 19.33
CA GLY A 81 2.25 -2.19 20.68
C GLY A 81 0.81 -2.70 20.81
N GLN A 82 0.29 -2.74 22.03
CA GLN A 82 -1.07 -3.21 22.30
C GLN A 82 -2.16 -2.28 21.74
N THR A 83 -3.39 -2.75 21.63
CA THR A 83 -4.54 -1.89 21.34
C THR A 83 -4.66 -0.78 22.38
N GLY A 84 -4.94 0.43 21.89
CA GLY A 84 -5.04 1.62 22.73
C GLY A 84 -3.70 2.27 23.11
N SER A 85 -2.54 1.71 22.74
CA SER A 85 -1.23 2.31 23.05
C SER A 85 -0.85 3.51 22.19
N GLY A 86 -1.59 3.80 21.11
CA GLY A 86 -1.33 4.96 20.24
C GLY A 86 -0.61 4.67 18.91
N LYS A 87 -0.60 3.43 18.42
CA LYS A 87 -0.04 3.07 17.09
C LYS A 87 -0.68 3.86 15.95
N THR A 88 -2.00 3.74 15.80
CA THR A 88 -2.78 4.41 14.76
C THR A 88 -2.68 5.93 14.90
N TYR A 89 -2.74 6.47 16.12
CA TYR A 89 -2.51 7.89 16.38
C TYR A 89 -1.13 8.35 15.90
N THR A 90 -0.09 7.56 16.14
CA THR A 90 1.28 7.85 15.69
C THR A 90 1.41 7.82 14.17
N MET A 91 0.85 6.80 13.51
CA MET A 91 1.04 6.59 12.08
C MET A 91 0.10 7.44 11.22
N LEU A 92 -1.19 7.45 11.54
CA LEU A 92 -2.23 8.12 10.74
C LEU A 92 -2.62 9.49 11.31
N GLY A 93 -2.56 9.64 12.62
CA GLY A 93 -2.98 10.85 13.32
C GLY A 93 -4.31 10.71 14.03
N GLY A 94 -4.74 11.82 14.58
CA GLY A 94 -6.04 12.04 15.22
C GLY A 94 -6.37 13.51 15.04
N ASP A 95 -6.28 14.27 16.13
CA ASP A 95 -6.40 15.74 16.09
C ASP A 95 -5.19 16.40 15.42
N GLU A 96 -4.03 15.74 15.44
CA GLU A 96 -2.85 16.12 14.67
C GLU A 96 -2.55 15.10 13.56
N GLU A 97 -1.77 15.52 12.57
CA GLU A 97 -1.35 14.63 11.48
C GLU A 97 -0.39 13.55 11.95
N GLY A 98 -0.58 12.32 11.46
CA GLY A 98 0.35 11.22 11.71
C GLY A 98 1.60 11.26 10.85
N ILE A 99 2.57 10.43 11.22
CA ILE A 99 3.85 10.25 10.53
C ILE A 99 3.67 9.98 9.04
N MET A 100 2.66 9.21 8.64
CA MET A 100 2.41 8.86 7.23
C MET A 100 2.16 10.11 6.38
N LYS A 101 1.27 11.00 6.85
CA LYS A 101 0.90 12.23 6.14
C LYS A 101 2.09 13.19 6.06
N LEU A 102 2.78 13.38 7.18
CA LEU A 102 3.99 14.22 7.27
C LEU A 102 5.09 13.74 6.33
N ALA A 103 5.36 12.43 6.31
CA ALA A 103 6.35 11.84 5.42
C ALA A 103 5.99 12.01 3.94
N ILE A 104 4.74 11.75 3.56
CA ILE A 104 4.28 11.89 2.17
C ILE A 104 4.38 13.33 1.70
N ARG A 105 4.03 14.31 2.54
CA ARG A 105 4.19 15.74 2.21
C ARG A 105 5.66 16.11 2.00
N ASP A 106 6.55 15.69 2.90
CA ASP A 106 7.99 15.94 2.76
C ASP A 106 8.56 15.29 1.47
N ILE A 107 8.10 14.10 1.09
CA ILE A 107 8.50 13.42 -0.16
C ILE A 107 8.01 14.19 -1.39
N LEU A 108 6.72 14.54 -1.42
CA LEU A 108 6.08 15.21 -2.55
C LEU A 108 6.62 16.61 -2.80
N SER A 109 7.14 17.27 -1.76
CA SER A 109 7.88 18.54 -1.92
C SER A 109 9.12 18.42 -2.81
N ARG A 110 9.63 17.20 -3.02
CA ARG A 110 10.84 16.95 -3.81
C ARG A 110 10.59 16.19 -5.11
N ARG A 111 9.62 15.28 -5.14
CA ARG A 111 9.33 14.48 -6.35
C ARG A 111 7.95 13.83 -6.33
N PRO A 112 7.38 13.55 -7.52
CA PRO A 112 6.20 12.70 -7.64
C PRO A 112 6.51 11.25 -7.27
N VAL A 113 5.49 10.56 -6.77
CA VAL A 113 5.56 9.17 -6.28
C VAL A 113 4.28 8.39 -6.60
N GLY A 114 4.38 7.06 -6.60
CA GLY A 114 3.23 6.17 -6.57
C GLY A 114 2.90 5.75 -5.14
N ILE A 115 1.63 5.83 -4.75
CA ILE A 115 1.13 5.43 -3.42
C ILE A 115 0.17 4.25 -3.59
N SER A 116 0.40 3.18 -2.85
CA SER A 116 -0.56 2.08 -2.70
C SER A 116 -0.88 1.87 -1.23
N TYR A 117 -2.11 1.44 -0.94
CA TYR A 117 -2.55 1.25 0.43
C TYR A 117 -3.23 -0.11 0.64
N LEU A 118 -2.58 -0.95 1.44
CA LEU A 118 -2.93 -2.35 1.67
C LEU A 118 -3.39 -2.56 3.11
N GLU A 119 -4.43 -3.38 3.27
CA GLU A 119 -4.83 -3.94 4.56
C GLU A 119 -4.56 -5.46 4.58
N ILE A 120 -3.99 -5.93 5.68
CA ILE A 120 -3.83 -7.34 5.99
C ILE A 120 -4.76 -7.69 7.12
N TYR A 121 -5.83 -8.42 6.81
CA TYR A 121 -6.84 -8.84 7.77
C TYR A 121 -7.14 -10.32 7.59
N ASN A 122 -7.10 -11.08 8.69
CA ASN A 122 -7.36 -12.53 8.68
C ASN A 122 -6.53 -13.30 7.63
N GLU A 123 -5.24 -12.99 7.50
CA GLU A 123 -4.31 -13.55 6.49
C GLU A 123 -4.73 -13.36 5.02
N LYS A 124 -5.68 -12.46 4.77
CA LYS A 124 -6.06 -11.96 3.45
C LYS A 124 -5.53 -10.56 3.25
N LEU A 125 -5.36 -10.20 1.98
CA LEU A 125 -4.86 -8.89 1.57
C LEU A 125 -5.99 -8.15 0.87
N PHE A 126 -6.19 -6.88 1.24
CA PHE A 126 -7.21 -6.04 0.64
C PHE A 126 -6.57 -4.73 0.16
N ASP A 127 -6.89 -4.33 -1.05
CA ASP A 127 -6.58 -3.00 -1.55
C ASP A 127 -7.57 -2.01 -0.94
N LEU A 128 -7.09 -1.06 -0.12
CA LEU A 128 -7.95 -0.11 0.55
C LEU A 128 -8.53 0.95 -0.40
N SER A 129 -8.00 1.10 -1.61
CA SER A 129 -8.57 2.03 -2.60
C SER A 129 -9.89 1.50 -3.17
N SER A 130 -10.01 0.18 -3.34
CA SER A 130 -11.13 -0.48 -4.03
C SER A 130 -11.90 -1.48 -3.15
N CYS A 131 -11.43 -1.75 -1.93
CA CYS A 131 -11.93 -2.79 -1.01
C CYS A 131 -11.81 -4.24 -1.52
N ASN A 132 -11.12 -4.46 -2.64
CA ASN A 132 -11.02 -5.78 -3.26
C ASN A 132 -9.94 -6.64 -2.60
N GLU A 133 -10.21 -7.94 -2.47
CA GLU A 133 -9.18 -8.91 -2.06
C GLU A 133 -8.12 -9.04 -3.17
N VAL A 134 -6.85 -8.86 -2.81
CA VAL A 134 -5.70 -8.99 -3.70
C VAL A 134 -4.89 -10.25 -3.37
N GLN A 135 -4.15 -10.76 -4.35
CA GLN A 135 -3.37 -11.99 -4.20
C GLN A 135 -1.87 -11.71 -4.22
N MET A 136 -1.14 -12.48 -3.43
CA MET A 136 0.32 -12.40 -3.36
C MET A 136 0.97 -13.66 -3.88
N PHE A 137 1.87 -13.48 -4.84
CA PHE A 137 2.67 -14.52 -5.47
C PHE A 137 4.14 -14.35 -5.10
N SER A 138 4.88 -15.45 -5.09
CA SER A 138 6.34 -15.41 -4.97
C SER A 138 6.93 -15.71 -6.33
N VAL A 139 7.75 -14.79 -6.84
CA VAL A 139 8.50 -14.92 -8.09
C VAL A 139 9.98 -14.91 -7.71
N GLY A 140 10.61 -16.08 -7.70
CA GLY A 140 11.93 -16.27 -7.10
C GLY A 140 11.93 -15.90 -5.61
N ASN A 141 12.85 -15.02 -5.21
CA ASN A 141 12.94 -14.49 -3.84
C ASN A 141 12.08 -13.24 -3.59
N ARG A 142 11.32 -12.76 -4.58
CA ARG A 142 10.48 -11.55 -4.45
C ARG A 142 9.02 -11.92 -4.27
N ASN A 143 8.33 -11.19 -3.40
CA ASN A 143 6.88 -11.27 -3.25
C ASN A 143 6.23 -10.15 -4.07
N VAL A 144 5.25 -10.50 -4.92
CA VAL A 144 4.51 -9.58 -5.77
C VAL A 144 3.04 -9.66 -5.42
N ILE A 145 2.40 -8.52 -5.21
CA ILE A 145 0.96 -8.41 -4.96
C ILE A 145 0.28 -8.02 -6.27
N SER A 146 -0.62 -8.87 -6.77
CA SER A 146 -1.34 -8.62 -8.01
C SER A 146 -2.56 -7.72 -7.78
N ASN A 147 -2.81 -6.81 -8.72
CA ASN A 147 -3.98 -5.92 -8.71
C ASN A 147 -4.03 -4.98 -7.49
N LEU A 148 -2.88 -4.69 -6.87
CA LEU A 148 -2.79 -3.61 -5.90
C LEU A 148 -2.73 -2.29 -6.68
N TRP A 149 -3.70 -1.41 -6.46
CA TRP A 149 -3.74 -0.11 -7.10
C TRP A 149 -2.56 0.77 -6.64
N VAL A 150 -2.00 1.52 -7.60
CA VAL A 150 -0.95 2.52 -7.35
C VAL A 150 -1.45 3.87 -7.87
N GLU A 151 -1.73 4.79 -6.96
CA GLU A 151 -2.10 6.16 -7.27
C GLU A 151 -0.84 6.98 -7.52
N HIS A 152 -0.69 7.55 -8.72
CA HIS A 152 0.44 8.41 -9.03
C HIS A 152 0.11 9.85 -8.68
N VAL A 153 0.87 10.42 -7.75
CA VAL A 153 0.61 11.76 -7.18
C VAL A 153 1.84 12.64 -7.32
N SER A 154 1.62 13.93 -7.60
CA SER A 154 2.71 14.92 -7.77
C SER A 154 2.74 15.98 -6.68
N ASN A 155 1.63 16.15 -5.95
CA ASN A 155 1.49 17.11 -4.86
C ASN A 155 0.60 16.53 -3.74
N TRP A 156 0.50 17.24 -2.62
CA TRP A 156 -0.24 16.80 -1.45
C TRP A 156 -1.75 16.80 -1.69
N GLU A 157 -2.24 17.74 -2.49
CA GLU A 157 -3.65 17.94 -2.83
C GLU A 157 -4.23 16.75 -3.60
N ASP A 158 -3.40 16.06 -4.39
CA ASP A 158 -3.78 14.79 -5.06
C ASP A 158 -3.72 13.60 -4.09
N ALA A 159 -2.73 13.60 -3.18
CA ALA A 159 -2.48 12.47 -2.26
C ALA A 159 -3.48 12.40 -1.11
N ALA A 160 -3.90 13.54 -0.56
CA ALA A 160 -4.76 13.59 0.61
C ALA A 160 -6.14 12.93 0.36
N PRO A 161 -6.88 13.23 -0.73
CA PRO A 161 -8.15 12.59 -1.02
C PRO A 161 -8.02 11.08 -1.21
N PHE A 162 -6.92 10.61 -1.81
CA PHE A 162 -6.66 9.18 -1.97
C PHE A 162 -6.50 8.47 -0.62
N ILE A 163 -5.68 9.04 0.28
CA ILE A 163 -5.43 8.48 1.61
C ILE A 163 -6.72 8.48 2.43
N GLU A 164 -7.48 9.57 2.41
CA GLU A 164 -8.75 9.70 3.13
C GLU A 164 -9.80 8.71 2.64
N ARG A 165 -9.91 8.50 1.32
CA ARG A 165 -10.77 7.47 0.73
C ARG A 165 -10.39 6.08 1.23
N CYS A 166 -9.10 5.74 1.24
CA CYS A 166 -8.62 4.45 1.73
C CYS A 166 -8.92 4.24 3.22
N GLU A 167 -8.75 5.28 4.05
CA GLU A 167 -9.10 5.24 5.47
C GLU A 167 -10.61 5.09 5.70
N LYS A 168 -11.43 5.79 4.90
CA LYS A 168 -12.89 5.62 4.94
C LYS A 168 -13.28 4.18 4.61
N ASN A 169 -12.67 3.60 3.58
CA ASN A 169 -12.87 2.20 3.19
C ASN A 169 -12.47 1.21 4.29
N ARG A 170 -11.34 1.46 4.98
CA ARG A 170 -10.92 0.68 6.15
C ARG A 170 -12.00 0.70 7.25
N ARG A 171 -12.57 1.88 7.53
CA ARG A 171 -13.64 2.07 8.54
C ARG A 171 -14.96 1.44 8.12
N LEU A 172 -15.37 1.54 6.86
CA LEU A 172 -16.63 0.93 6.40
C LEU A 172 -16.60 -0.61 6.48
N GLY A 173 -15.41 -1.20 6.46
CA GLY A 173 -15.23 -2.63 6.73
C GLY A 173 -15.37 -3.03 8.21
N THR A 174 -15.60 -2.10 9.14
CA THR A 174 -15.87 -2.40 10.56
C THR A 174 -17.37 -2.60 10.76
N THR A 175 -17.79 -3.81 11.13
CA THR A 175 -19.14 -4.00 11.71
C THR A 175 -19.12 -3.52 13.17
N GLU A 176 -20.27 -3.12 13.73
CA GLU A 176 -20.39 -2.59 15.11
C GLU A 176 -19.74 -3.50 16.20
N PHE A 177 -19.57 -4.80 15.89
CA PHE A 177 -18.96 -5.78 16.78
C PHE A 177 -17.42 -5.89 16.68
N ASN A 178 -16.80 -5.37 15.63
CA ASN A 178 -15.38 -5.50 15.36
C ASN A 178 -14.73 -4.15 15.08
N THR A 179 -14.07 -3.59 16.09
CA THR A 179 -13.03 -2.57 15.89
C THR A 179 -11.91 -3.18 15.03
N LYS A 180 -12.05 -3.07 13.70
CA LYS A 180 -11.16 -3.66 12.69
C LYS A 180 -9.73 -3.14 12.81
N SER A 181 -9.55 -1.89 13.25
CA SER A 181 -8.23 -1.25 13.39
C SER A 181 -7.30 -1.92 14.41
N SER A 182 -7.83 -2.57 15.46
CA SER A 182 -7.01 -3.36 16.38
C SER A 182 -6.59 -4.72 15.84
N ARG A 183 -7.24 -5.17 14.75
CA ARG A 183 -7.18 -6.55 14.24
C ARG A 183 -6.61 -6.66 12.82
N SER A 184 -6.43 -5.55 12.12
CA SER A 184 -5.79 -5.51 10.81
C SER A 184 -4.51 -4.68 10.83
N HIS A 185 -3.55 -5.11 10.01
CA HIS A 185 -2.36 -4.31 9.73
C HIS A 185 -2.63 -3.46 8.51
N THR A 186 -2.17 -2.22 8.50
CA THR A 186 -2.17 -1.43 7.27
C THR A 186 -0.75 -1.10 6.82
N VAL A 187 -0.55 -1.12 5.51
CA VAL A 187 0.73 -0.86 4.86
C VAL A 187 0.48 0.16 3.77
N ILE A 188 0.92 1.41 4.00
CA ILE A 188 1.01 2.38 2.92
C ILE A 188 2.41 2.27 2.31
N GLN A 189 2.46 2.02 1.01
CA GLN A 189 3.69 1.84 0.27
C GLN A 189 3.85 3.00 -0.71
N VAL A 190 4.90 3.78 -0.50
CA VAL A 190 5.30 4.90 -1.36
C VAL A 190 6.48 4.46 -2.21
N THR A 191 6.37 4.66 -3.53
CA THR A 191 7.37 4.19 -4.48
C THR A 191 7.74 5.25 -5.49
N TYR A 192 9.00 5.23 -5.92
CA TYR A 192 9.43 5.94 -7.12
C TYR A 192 10.48 5.11 -7.87
N SER A 193 10.65 5.38 -9.14
CA SER A 193 11.72 4.78 -9.95
C SER A 193 12.89 5.76 -10.08
N SER A 194 14.11 5.27 -9.86
CA SER A 194 15.37 5.96 -10.17
C SER A 194 16.36 4.96 -10.75
N ASN A 195 17.04 5.31 -11.84
CA ASN A 195 18.03 4.45 -12.50
C ASN A 195 17.53 3.01 -12.75
N SER A 196 16.31 2.88 -13.29
CA SER A 196 15.64 1.59 -13.53
C SER A 196 15.40 0.72 -12.29
N THR A 197 15.60 1.28 -11.09
CA THR A 197 15.38 0.62 -9.81
C THR A 197 14.21 1.27 -9.09
N VAL A 198 13.28 0.45 -8.59
CA VAL A 198 12.17 0.93 -7.77
C VAL A 198 12.65 1.06 -6.33
N ARG A 199 12.48 2.24 -5.76
CA ARG A 199 12.71 2.51 -4.34
C ARG A 199 11.38 2.49 -3.61
N THR A 200 11.37 1.87 -2.44
CA THR A 200 10.16 1.64 -1.67
C THR A 200 10.31 2.14 -0.24
N LEU A 201 9.34 2.95 0.19
CA LEU A 201 9.08 3.29 1.58
C LEU A 201 7.81 2.58 2.03
N ASN A 202 7.92 1.72 3.04
CA ASN A 202 6.75 1.13 3.71
C ASN A 202 6.50 1.85 5.03
N MET A 203 5.26 2.31 5.25
CA MET A 203 4.83 2.80 6.55
C MET A 203 3.66 1.96 7.06
N ILE A 204 3.82 1.38 8.25
CA ILE A 204 2.99 0.27 8.70
C ILE A 204 2.37 0.57 10.07
N ASP A 205 1.05 0.49 10.16
CA ASP A 205 0.29 0.45 11.41
C ASP A 205 -0.04 -1.02 11.70
N LEU A 206 0.70 -1.64 12.62
CA LEU A 206 0.46 -3.04 12.97
C LEU A 206 -0.78 -3.17 13.87
N ALA A 207 -1.44 -4.32 13.81
CA ALA A 207 -2.50 -4.71 14.72
C ALA A 207 -2.00 -4.75 16.19
N GLY A 208 -2.95 -4.81 17.14
CA GLY A 208 -2.65 -4.95 18.56
C GLY A 208 -1.81 -6.19 18.86
N SER A 209 -0.77 -6.02 19.68
CA SER A 209 0.13 -7.11 20.09
C SER A 209 -0.36 -7.92 21.28
N GLU A 210 -1.47 -7.53 21.90
CA GLU A 210 -2.02 -8.17 23.08
C GLU A 210 -2.49 -9.60 22.81
N ARG A 211 -2.43 -10.44 23.85
CA ARG A 211 -2.86 -11.83 23.73
C ARG A 211 -4.37 -11.89 23.53
N ALA A 212 -4.83 -12.74 22.60
CA ALA A 212 -6.25 -12.96 22.40
C ALA A 212 -6.91 -13.44 23.71
N SER A 213 -7.91 -12.71 24.19
CA SER A 213 -8.64 -13.08 25.41
C SER A 213 -9.32 -14.45 25.28
N ARG A 214 -9.51 -15.12 26.42
CA ARG A 214 -9.95 -16.53 26.56
C ARG A 214 -11.38 -16.85 26.08
N SER A 215 -12.14 -15.90 25.51
CA SER A 215 -13.50 -16.17 25.04
C SER A 215 -13.53 -16.93 23.71
N THR A 216 -14.55 -17.78 23.54
CA THR A 216 -14.63 -18.82 22.50
C THR A 216 -14.73 -18.29 21.06
N ASP A 217 -15.43 -17.18 20.83
CA ASP A 217 -15.53 -16.55 19.51
C ASP A 217 -14.29 -15.72 19.15
N ARG A 218 -13.59 -15.19 20.16
CA ARG A 218 -12.29 -14.52 20.00
C ARG A 218 -11.13 -15.48 19.71
N ARG A 219 -11.35 -16.79 19.83
CA ARG A 219 -10.30 -17.80 19.68
C ARG A 219 -9.95 -18.08 18.22
N ARG A 220 -10.92 -18.12 17.30
CA ARG A 220 -10.64 -18.32 15.86
C ARG A 220 -10.10 -17.05 15.21
N GLU A 221 -10.74 -15.90 15.46
CA GLU A 221 -10.34 -14.61 14.87
C GLU A 221 -9.04 -14.05 15.49
N GLY A 222 -8.90 -14.12 16.82
CA GLY A 222 -7.67 -13.72 17.53
C GLY A 222 -6.47 -14.64 17.25
N SER A 223 -6.69 -15.85 16.73
CA SER A 223 -5.58 -16.74 16.34
C SER A 223 -4.80 -16.21 15.15
N PHE A 224 -5.45 -15.51 14.19
CA PHE A 224 -4.80 -15.02 12.98
C PHE A 224 -4.05 -13.69 13.17
N ILE A 225 -4.56 -12.79 14.02
CA ILE A 225 -3.83 -11.56 14.40
C ILE A 225 -2.50 -11.95 15.06
N ASN A 226 -2.59 -12.82 16.08
CA ASN A 226 -1.43 -13.35 16.76
C ASN A 226 -0.53 -14.15 15.82
N LYS A 227 -1.08 -14.88 14.84
CA LYS A 227 -0.27 -15.59 13.84
C LYS A 227 0.67 -14.65 13.10
N SER A 228 0.18 -13.51 12.60
CA SER A 228 0.99 -12.56 11.83
C SER A 228 2.12 -11.92 12.65
N LEU A 229 1.82 -11.48 13.88
CA LEU A 229 2.81 -10.89 14.80
C LEU A 229 3.76 -11.92 15.43
N LEU A 230 3.28 -13.14 15.70
CA LEU A 230 4.10 -14.26 16.15
C LEU A 230 5.07 -14.69 15.05
N ALA A 231 4.61 -14.75 13.80
CA ALA A 231 5.47 -15.00 12.65
C ALA A 231 6.54 -13.92 12.51
N LEU A 232 6.17 -12.63 12.67
CA LEU A 232 7.13 -11.53 12.69
C LEU A 232 8.17 -11.69 13.81
N CYS A 233 7.73 -11.97 15.04
CA CYS A 233 8.63 -12.26 16.16
C CYS A 233 9.56 -13.44 15.88
N THR A 234 9.04 -14.50 15.26
CA THR A 234 9.81 -15.70 14.92
C THR A 234 10.86 -15.40 13.87
N VAL A 235 10.50 -14.63 12.84
CA VAL A 235 11.43 -14.18 11.80
C VAL A 235 12.55 -13.33 12.42
N ILE A 236 12.19 -12.32 13.23
CA ILE A 236 13.15 -11.47 13.96
C ILE A 236 14.11 -12.32 14.79
N ASN A 237 13.59 -13.29 15.56
CA ASN A 237 14.42 -14.18 16.37
C ASN A 237 15.32 -15.12 15.53
N SER A 238 14.93 -15.45 14.30
CA SER A 238 15.68 -16.36 13.43
C SER A 238 16.76 -15.68 12.60
N ILE A 239 16.60 -14.40 12.26
CA ILE A 239 17.55 -13.63 11.44
C ILE A 239 18.95 -13.62 12.06
N GLY A 240 19.08 -13.43 13.37
CA GLY A 240 20.37 -13.46 14.05
C GLY A 240 21.00 -14.85 14.22
N ASN A 241 20.23 -15.92 14.02
CA ASN A 241 20.63 -17.30 14.36
C ASN A 241 20.97 -18.18 13.15
N GLY A 242 20.93 -17.63 11.92
CA GLY A 242 21.20 -18.39 10.69
C GLY A 242 20.20 -19.54 10.43
N LYS A 243 19.03 -19.50 11.07
CA LYS A 243 17.97 -20.52 10.94
C LYS A 243 17.05 -20.21 9.76
N TYR A 244 16.29 -21.21 9.32
CA TYR A 244 15.25 -21.05 8.30
C TYR A 244 14.34 -19.87 8.62
N LEU A 245 14.25 -18.91 7.68
CA LEU A 245 13.44 -17.72 7.83
C LEU A 245 12.00 -18.04 7.45
N GLY A 246 11.13 -18.13 8.45
CA GLY A 246 9.71 -18.43 8.31
C GLY A 246 8.86 -17.30 7.68
N PHE A 247 9.41 -16.53 6.73
CA PHE A 247 8.68 -15.44 6.06
C PHE A 247 7.38 -15.89 5.41
N ARG A 248 7.25 -17.17 5.05
CA ARG A 248 6.01 -17.70 4.46
C ARG A 248 4.89 -17.94 5.47
N ASN A 249 5.17 -17.85 6.77
CA ASN A 249 4.23 -18.19 7.84
C ASN A 249 3.11 -17.15 8.01
N SER A 250 3.28 -15.92 7.52
CA SER A 250 2.21 -14.94 7.44
C SER A 250 2.32 -14.06 6.19
N LYS A 251 1.21 -13.48 5.73
CA LYS A 251 1.24 -12.48 4.66
C LYS A 251 2.05 -11.25 5.04
N LEU A 252 1.95 -10.82 6.30
CA LEU A 252 2.70 -9.68 6.83
C LEU A 252 4.22 -9.91 6.68
N THR A 253 4.74 -11.06 7.10
CA THR A 253 6.18 -11.33 6.99
C THR A 253 6.63 -11.47 5.54
N ARG A 254 5.76 -11.90 4.61
CA ARG A 254 6.06 -11.86 3.17
C ARG A 254 6.12 -10.44 2.60
N VAL A 255 5.21 -9.55 3.02
CA VAL A 255 5.27 -8.12 2.66
C VAL A 255 6.57 -7.51 3.20
N LEU A 256 6.91 -7.82 4.45
CA LEU A 256 8.10 -7.30 5.15
C LEU A 256 9.40 -8.00 4.77
N GLN A 257 9.38 -9.06 3.97
CA GLN A 257 10.59 -9.82 3.64
C GLN A 257 11.72 -8.94 3.08
N PRO A 258 11.46 -8.02 2.11
CA PRO A 258 12.50 -7.10 1.63
C PRO A 258 12.98 -6.09 2.68
N SER A 259 12.20 -5.88 3.74
CA SER A 259 12.58 -4.97 4.83
C SER A 259 13.48 -5.62 5.87
N LEU A 260 13.47 -6.96 5.93
CA LEU A 260 14.11 -7.77 6.96
C LEU A 260 15.26 -8.62 6.40
N ASP A 261 15.55 -8.52 5.10
CA ASP A 261 16.68 -9.17 4.44
C ASP A 261 18.00 -8.37 4.54
N GLY A 262 17.95 -7.13 5.03
CA GLY A 262 19.11 -6.27 5.27
C GLY A 262 19.35 -5.18 4.22
N SER A 263 18.55 -5.13 3.16
CA SER A 263 18.64 -4.12 2.09
C SER A 263 17.90 -2.79 2.39
N THR A 264 17.25 -2.68 3.55
CA THR A 264 16.27 -1.63 3.87
C THR A 264 16.58 -0.98 5.23
N ASN A 265 16.47 0.35 5.34
CA ASN A 265 16.47 1.02 6.64
C ASN A 265 15.21 0.65 7.42
N LEU A 266 15.34 0.19 8.66
CA LEU A 266 14.21 -0.20 9.48
C LEU A 266 14.10 0.67 10.74
N VAL A 267 12.93 1.28 10.92
CA VAL A 267 12.55 2.05 12.09
C VAL A 267 11.33 1.42 12.75
N ALA A 268 11.45 1.17 14.04
CA ALA A 268 10.36 0.68 14.87
C ALA A 268 9.99 1.74 15.92
N ILE A 269 8.70 2.10 15.97
CA ILE A 269 8.14 2.95 17.03
C ILE A 269 7.23 2.08 17.90
N CYS A 270 7.74 1.69 19.06
CA CYS A 270 7.02 0.86 20.01
C CYS A 270 6.22 1.74 20.97
N THR A 271 4.91 1.65 20.91
CA THR A 271 3.99 2.49 21.68
C THR A 271 3.52 1.77 22.95
N LEU A 272 3.48 2.47 24.08
CA LEU A 272 3.08 1.92 25.38
C LEU A 272 1.86 2.65 25.95
N SER A 273 1.04 1.90 26.69
CA SER A 273 -0.07 2.45 27.48
C SER A 273 0.46 2.97 28.82
N PRO A 274 -0.06 4.10 29.34
CA PRO A 274 0.30 4.63 30.66
C PRO A 274 -0.41 3.90 31.80
N HIS A 275 -1.41 3.06 31.51
CA HIS A 275 -2.26 2.43 32.53
C HIS A 275 -1.66 1.16 33.13
N GLU A 276 -1.83 0.99 34.45
CA GLU A 276 -1.33 -0.17 35.21
C GLU A 276 -1.85 -1.51 34.68
N ASP A 277 -3.13 -1.59 34.32
CA ASP A 277 -3.75 -2.79 33.75
C ASP A 277 -3.08 -3.27 32.45
N CYS A 278 -2.30 -2.40 31.81
CA CYS A 278 -1.62 -2.64 30.56
C CYS A 278 -0.13 -3.00 30.74
N ILE A 279 0.35 -3.16 31.97
CA ILE A 279 1.77 -3.37 32.24
C ILE A 279 2.31 -4.65 31.59
N GLU A 280 1.59 -5.78 31.65
CA GLU A 280 2.06 -7.06 31.10
C GLU A 280 2.28 -6.98 29.58
N GLU A 281 1.38 -6.31 28.88
CA GLU A 281 1.43 -6.14 27.42
C GLU A 281 2.47 -5.09 27.01
N SER A 282 2.63 -4.04 27.82
CA SER A 282 3.68 -3.04 27.65
C SER A 282 5.09 -3.63 27.88
N VAL A 283 5.25 -4.49 28.88
CA VAL A 283 6.50 -5.27 29.10
C VAL A 283 6.76 -6.23 27.95
N SER A 284 5.72 -6.85 27.39
CA SER A 284 5.86 -7.70 26.19
C SER A 284 6.32 -6.90 24.97
N THR A 285 5.82 -5.67 24.82
CA THR A 285 6.27 -4.70 23.81
C THR A 285 7.73 -4.30 24.00
N LEU A 286 8.16 -4.01 25.23
CA LEU A 286 9.55 -3.69 25.56
C LEU A 286 10.51 -4.86 25.29
N LYS A 287 10.09 -6.10 25.60
CA LYS A 287 10.85 -7.31 25.25
C LYS A 287 10.97 -7.51 23.74
N PHE A 288 9.96 -7.11 22.96
CA PHE A 288 10.04 -7.10 21.50
C PHE A 288 11.02 -6.03 21.00
N ALA A 289 10.92 -4.81 21.52
CA ALA A 289 11.82 -3.71 21.21
C ALA A 289 13.29 -4.05 21.49
N ALA A 290 13.58 -4.64 22.66
CA ALA A 290 14.94 -5.05 23.03
C ALA A 290 15.51 -6.10 22.06
N ARG A 291 14.69 -7.05 21.60
CA ARG A 291 15.10 -8.05 20.60
C ARG A 291 15.41 -7.40 19.25
N LEU A 292 14.62 -6.44 18.82
CA LEU A 292 14.91 -5.66 17.61
C LEU A 292 16.24 -4.90 17.72
N CYS A 293 16.55 -4.28 18.87
CA CYS A 293 17.82 -3.59 19.07
C CYS A 293 19.03 -4.53 18.94
N SER A 294 18.87 -5.80 19.29
CA SER A 294 19.95 -6.81 19.20
C SER A 294 20.17 -7.37 17.79
N LEU A 295 19.32 -7.02 16.81
CA LEU A 295 19.49 -7.50 15.45
C LEU A 295 20.53 -6.70 14.67
N GLU A 296 21.43 -7.46 14.05
CA GLU A 296 22.40 -6.96 13.08
C GLU A 296 22.03 -7.51 11.70
N LEU A 297 21.50 -6.64 10.84
CA LEU A 297 21.17 -7.02 9.47
C LEU A 297 22.40 -6.90 8.60
N LYS A 298 22.73 -7.95 7.85
CA LYS A 298 23.84 -7.94 6.89
C LYS A 298 23.49 -7.01 5.74
N ILE A 299 24.39 -6.08 5.42
CA ILE A 299 24.27 -5.24 4.23
C ILE A 299 24.70 -6.09 3.02
N GLU A 300 23.79 -6.40 2.12
CA GLU A 300 24.16 -6.86 0.78
C GLU A 300 24.50 -5.62 -0.08
N GLU A 301 25.78 -5.43 -0.37
CA GLU A 301 26.21 -4.42 -1.34
C GLU A 301 25.66 -4.78 -2.72
N THR A 302 24.77 -3.94 -3.24
CA THR A 302 24.35 -4.04 -4.64
C THR A 302 25.50 -3.50 -5.49
N LEU A 303 26.38 -4.39 -5.97
CA LEU A 303 27.43 -4.03 -6.93
C LEU A 303 26.77 -3.42 -8.17
N ILE A 304 27.01 -2.13 -8.41
CA ILE A 304 26.70 -1.47 -9.69
C ILE A 304 27.72 -2.01 -10.70
N PRO A 305 27.33 -2.73 -11.77
CA PRO A 305 28.27 -3.14 -12.79
C PRO A 305 28.63 -1.91 -13.64
N GLY A 306 29.85 -1.40 -13.50
CA GLY A 306 30.47 -0.52 -14.50
C GLY A 306 31.05 0.79 -13.96
N SER A 307 32.16 0.71 -13.23
CA SER A 307 33.13 1.82 -13.13
C SER A 307 34.53 1.27 -12.90
N GLU A 308 35.12 0.65 -13.93
CA GLU A 308 36.56 0.47 -13.97
C GLU A 308 37.10 0.92 -15.33
N ASN A 309 38.00 1.89 -15.26
CA ASN A 309 39.07 2.21 -16.21
C ASN A 309 38.72 2.73 -17.61
N MET A 310 38.77 4.05 -17.79
CA MET A 310 39.54 4.67 -18.88
C MET A 310 40.23 5.94 -18.39
N GLY A 311 41.51 6.05 -18.71
CA GLY A 311 42.43 7.06 -18.22
C GLY A 311 42.33 8.43 -18.90
N HIS A 312 43.22 9.30 -18.42
CA HIS A 312 43.45 10.68 -18.85
C HIS A 312 43.40 10.92 -20.37
N GLY A 313 42.69 11.98 -20.74
CA GLY A 313 42.78 12.69 -22.02
C GLY A 313 41.84 13.89 -22.01
N ASP A 314 42.40 15.10 -21.95
CA ASP A 314 41.70 16.35 -22.25
C ASP A 314 41.05 16.28 -23.64
N VAL A 315 39.86 16.89 -23.82
CA VAL A 315 39.45 17.70 -25.00
C VAL A 315 37.92 17.94 -25.02
N PHE A 316 37.60 19.23 -24.96
CA PHE A 316 36.50 19.99 -25.61
C PHE A 316 35.02 19.71 -25.31
N ILE A 317 34.38 20.79 -24.86
CA ILE A 317 32.94 21.04 -24.87
C ILE A 317 32.52 21.28 -26.33
N GLU A 318 31.71 20.38 -26.90
CA GLU A 318 30.83 20.70 -28.02
C GLU A 318 29.37 20.40 -27.66
N ARG A 319 28.55 21.44 -27.79
CA ARG A 319 27.10 21.34 -27.85
C ARG A 319 26.74 20.75 -29.21
N SER A 320 26.10 19.58 -29.22
CA SER A 320 25.38 19.12 -30.42
C SER A 320 24.17 18.27 -30.05
N SER A 321 23.04 18.79 -30.51
CA SER A 321 21.74 18.23 -30.79
C SER A 321 21.72 16.72 -31.13
N GLY A 322 20.68 16.04 -30.63
CA GLY A 322 20.01 14.88 -31.23
C GLY A 322 20.87 13.74 -31.77
N HIS A 323 20.78 12.54 -31.17
CA HIS A 323 20.45 11.26 -31.81
C HIS A 323 20.59 10.14 -30.77
N GLY A 324 19.53 9.34 -30.59
CA GLY A 324 19.50 8.22 -29.67
C GLY A 324 20.40 7.08 -30.11
N LEU A 325 21.36 6.70 -29.27
CA LEU A 325 22.16 5.50 -29.43
C LEU A 325 21.37 4.28 -28.92
N LYS A 326 20.81 3.53 -29.88
CA LYS A 326 20.07 2.27 -29.68
C LYS A 326 21.03 1.14 -29.31
N HIS A 327 20.80 0.52 -28.15
CA HIS A 327 21.50 -0.69 -27.72
C HIS A 327 21.02 -1.91 -28.54
N ARG A 328 21.95 -2.81 -28.91
CA ARG A 328 21.76 -3.95 -29.84
C ARG A 328 21.03 -5.16 -29.22
N CYS A 329 20.47 -5.04 -28.01
CA CYS A 329 19.76 -6.13 -27.30
C CYS A 329 18.22 -5.99 -27.34
N CYS A 330 17.68 -4.87 -27.84
CA CYS A 330 16.24 -4.56 -27.80
C CYS A 330 15.58 -4.53 -29.20
N LYS A 331 16.07 -5.32 -30.17
CA LYS A 331 15.32 -5.58 -31.42
C LYS A 331 14.51 -6.86 -31.25
N GLY A 332 13.27 -6.75 -30.78
CA GLY A 332 12.35 -7.88 -30.88
C GLY A 332 11.07 -7.84 -30.05
N PHE A 333 11.01 -7.11 -28.93
CA PHE A 333 9.81 -7.11 -28.07
C PHE A 333 9.60 -5.74 -27.40
N HIS A 334 9.19 -4.77 -28.21
CA HIS A 334 8.31 -3.71 -27.70
C HIS A 334 6.93 -3.99 -28.31
N PRO A 335 5.90 -4.33 -27.52
CA PRO A 335 4.56 -4.09 -28.00
C PRO A 335 4.45 -2.58 -28.18
N GLU A 336 4.25 -2.13 -29.41
CA GLU A 336 3.73 -0.79 -29.64
C GLU A 336 2.49 -0.63 -28.73
N ARG A 337 2.38 0.51 -28.04
CA ARG A 337 1.15 0.81 -27.27
C ARG A 337 -0.03 0.62 -28.23
N PRO A 338 -0.98 -0.29 -27.96
CA PRO A 338 -2.20 -0.32 -28.75
C PRO A 338 -2.87 1.03 -28.54
N LYS A 339 -3.04 1.78 -29.64
CA LYS A 339 -3.77 3.05 -29.68
C LYS A 339 -5.26 2.90 -29.27
N GLU A 340 -5.68 1.70 -28.91
CA GLU A 340 -7.07 1.30 -28.70
C GLU A 340 -7.55 1.39 -27.24
N THR A 341 -6.65 1.54 -26.25
CA THR A 341 -7.06 1.62 -24.83
C THR A 341 -7.50 3.01 -24.37
N GLY A 342 -7.13 4.06 -25.09
CA GLY A 342 -7.54 5.45 -24.78
C GLY A 342 -9.01 5.70 -25.11
N GLY A 343 -9.49 5.24 -26.27
CA GLY A 343 -10.87 5.48 -26.71
C GLY A 343 -11.94 4.82 -25.84
N VAL A 344 -11.61 3.70 -25.16
CA VAL A 344 -12.55 3.01 -24.26
C VAL A 344 -12.75 3.79 -22.95
N LEU A 345 -11.69 4.39 -22.41
CA LEU A 345 -11.77 5.22 -21.21
C LEU A 345 -12.52 6.53 -21.50
N ASP A 346 -12.26 7.15 -22.64
CA ASP A 346 -12.97 8.36 -23.11
C ASP A 346 -14.48 8.09 -23.34
N LYS A 347 -14.83 6.92 -23.91
CA LYS A 347 -16.22 6.47 -24.04
C LYS A 347 -16.89 6.25 -22.68
N MET A 348 -16.21 5.63 -21.70
CA MET A 348 -16.77 5.41 -20.36
C MET A 348 -17.06 6.73 -19.61
N GLU A 349 -16.23 7.77 -19.77
CA GLU A 349 -16.45 9.10 -19.18
C GLU A 349 -17.63 9.85 -19.81
N SER A 350 -17.93 9.58 -21.09
CA SER A 350 -19.04 10.19 -21.83
C SER A 350 -20.43 9.64 -21.44
N MET A 351 -20.50 8.53 -20.71
CA MET A 351 -21.75 7.82 -20.36
C MET A 351 -22.38 8.25 -19.03
N THR A 352 -21.93 9.36 -18.43
CA THR A 352 -22.55 9.90 -17.22
C THR A 352 -23.91 10.52 -17.55
N LEU A 353 -24.95 10.12 -16.81
CA LEU A 353 -26.35 10.54 -17.00
C LEU A 353 -26.50 12.07 -17.16
N GLU A 354 -25.68 12.87 -16.47
CA GLU A 354 -25.66 14.33 -16.54
C GLU A 354 -25.40 14.90 -17.95
N LYS A 355 -24.56 14.25 -18.77
CA LYS A 355 -24.28 14.72 -20.15
C LYS A 355 -25.38 14.34 -21.15
N CYS A 356 -26.10 13.24 -20.90
CA CYS A 356 -27.22 12.82 -21.76
C CYS A 356 -28.49 13.65 -21.55
N PHE A 357 -28.69 14.27 -20.38
CA PHE A 357 -29.85 15.17 -20.16
C PHE A 357 -29.68 16.52 -20.88
N GLY A 358 -28.45 17.03 -21.00
CA GLY A 358 -28.16 18.29 -21.70
C GLY A 358 -28.49 18.27 -23.19
N SER A 359 -28.40 17.11 -23.86
CA SER A 359 -28.71 16.98 -25.30
C SER A 359 -30.20 16.93 -25.62
N TYR A 360 -31.07 16.68 -24.63
CA TYR A 360 -32.53 16.63 -24.80
C TYR A 360 -33.28 17.82 -24.15
N GLY A 361 -32.55 18.86 -23.72
CA GLY A 361 -33.13 20.14 -23.31
C GLY A 361 -33.88 20.12 -21.97
N LEU A 362 -33.50 19.24 -21.04
CA LEU A 362 -34.06 19.19 -19.68
C LEU A 362 -33.07 19.77 -18.67
N GLU A 363 -32.83 21.08 -18.72
CA GLU A 363 -32.17 21.82 -17.63
C GLU A 363 -33.18 22.68 -16.87
N ASP A 364 -33.14 22.56 -15.55
CA ASP A 364 -33.72 23.43 -14.51
C ASP A 364 -35.14 24.00 -14.73
N VAL A 365 -36.14 23.32 -14.15
CA VAL A 365 -37.39 23.98 -13.72
C VAL A 365 -37.10 24.78 -12.45
N LYS A 366 -36.44 25.93 -12.59
CA LYS A 366 -36.39 26.96 -11.54
C LYS A 366 -36.73 28.34 -12.12
N SER A 367 -37.95 28.77 -11.76
CA SER A 367 -38.42 30.15 -11.67
C SER A 367 -38.13 31.07 -12.87
N LYS A 368 -39.13 31.27 -13.74
CA LYS A 368 -39.35 32.54 -14.45
C LYS A 368 -40.79 32.67 -14.93
N GLU A 369 -41.25 33.91 -14.95
CA GLU A 369 -42.62 34.42 -14.96
C GLU A 369 -43.43 34.07 -16.22
N GLU A 370 -44.76 33.97 -16.05
CA GLU A 370 -45.74 33.83 -17.13
C GLU A 370 -45.83 35.08 -18.01
N PRO A 371 -46.09 34.90 -19.32
CA PRO A 371 -46.97 35.82 -20.05
C PRO A 371 -48.16 35.07 -20.71
N PRO A 372 -49.24 35.79 -21.04
CA PRO A 372 -50.56 35.18 -21.17
C PRO A 372 -50.90 34.74 -22.60
N GLY A 373 -51.59 33.60 -22.67
CA GLY A 373 -52.65 33.36 -23.65
C GLY A 373 -52.27 32.66 -24.96
N CYS A 374 -52.55 31.36 -25.05
CA CYS A 374 -53.33 30.80 -26.17
C CYS A 374 -53.78 29.38 -25.81
N GLY A 375 -55.07 29.09 -25.99
CA GLY A 375 -55.64 27.78 -25.73
C GLY A 375 -55.26 26.76 -26.81
N ALA A 376 -54.71 25.63 -26.36
CA ALA A 376 -54.86 24.36 -27.03
C ALA A 376 -54.74 23.26 -25.97
N LEU A 377 -55.84 22.55 -25.74
CA LEU A 377 -55.88 21.30 -25.00
C LEU A 377 -55.01 20.27 -25.75
N CYS A 378 -53.73 20.18 -25.40
CA CYS A 378 -52.95 18.96 -25.57
C CYS A 378 -52.83 18.30 -24.19
N SER A 379 -53.31 17.06 -24.11
CA SER A 379 -53.54 16.35 -22.87
C SER A 379 -52.24 16.15 -22.08
N GLU A 380 -52.25 16.34 -20.75
CA GLU A 380 -51.11 16.01 -19.88
C GLU A 380 -50.64 14.54 -20.05
N LYS A 381 -51.52 13.66 -20.55
CA LYS A 381 -51.22 12.27 -20.91
C LYS A 381 -50.29 12.14 -22.11
N ASP A 382 -50.41 13.01 -23.12
CA ASP A 382 -49.51 13.03 -24.28
C ASP A 382 -48.11 13.54 -23.90
N SER A 383 -48.05 14.54 -23.01
CA SER A 383 -46.79 15.06 -22.46
C SER A 383 -46.04 14.01 -21.64
N MET A 384 -46.72 13.31 -20.72
CA MET A 384 -46.10 12.24 -19.91
C MET A 384 -45.71 11.03 -20.78
N SER A 385 -46.49 10.70 -21.80
CA SER A 385 -46.15 9.65 -22.78
C SER A 385 -44.90 10.00 -23.59
N GLN A 386 -44.74 11.26 -23.99
CA GLN A 386 -43.54 11.75 -24.69
C GLN A 386 -42.31 11.73 -23.79
N VAL A 387 -42.43 12.13 -22.52
CA VAL A 387 -41.34 12.06 -21.53
C VAL A 387 -40.92 10.60 -21.28
N LEU A 388 -41.87 9.68 -21.13
CA LEU A 388 -41.58 8.25 -20.94
C LEU A 388 -40.94 7.63 -22.19
N LYS A 389 -41.34 8.04 -23.40
CA LYS A 389 -40.70 7.61 -24.65
C LYS A 389 -39.27 8.15 -24.77
N ALA A 390 -39.03 9.41 -24.40
CA ALA A 390 -37.70 10.01 -24.40
C ALA A 390 -36.78 9.32 -23.39
N LEU A 391 -37.25 9.09 -22.15
CA LEU A 391 -36.52 8.32 -21.15
C LEU A 391 -36.25 6.87 -21.61
N GLY A 392 -37.23 6.24 -22.25
CA GLY A 392 -37.08 4.92 -22.85
C GLY A 392 -35.99 4.89 -23.92
N SER A 393 -35.94 5.88 -24.81
CA SER A 393 -34.88 6.01 -25.84
C SER A 393 -33.50 6.16 -25.20
N VAL A 394 -33.36 7.05 -24.22
CA VAL A 394 -32.09 7.28 -23.51
C VAL A 394 -31.59 6.02 -22.79
N ILE A 395 -32.50 5.26 -22.18
CA ILE A 395 -32.15 3.99 -21.52
C ILE A 395 -31.73 2.94 -22.55
N ILE A 396 -32.44 2.83 -23.67
CA ILE A 396 -32.10 1.88 -24.74
C ILE A 396 -30.75 2.21 -25.35
N GLU A 397 -30.48 3.48 -25.66
CA GLU A 397 -29.19 3.95 -26.20
C GLU A 397 -28.05 3.73 -25.20
N SER A 398 -28.29 3.99 -23.91
CA SER A 398 -27.31 3.71 -22.84
C SER A 398 -27.00 2.21 -22.72
N LEU A 399 -28.02 1.35 -22.84
CA LEU A 399 -27.84 -0.10 -22.80
C LEU A 399 -27.11 -0.61 -24.05
N GLN A 400 -27.46 -0.12 -25.24
CA GLN A 400 -26.77 -0.45 -26.50
C GLN A 400 -25.28 -0.08 -26.41
N CYS A 401 -24.96 1.11 -25.92
CA CYS A 401 -23.57 1.54 -25.73
C CYS A 401 -22.82 0.66 -24.72
N LYS A 402 -23.49 0.22 -23.63
CA LYS A 402 -22.91 -0.75 -22.68
C LYS A 402 -22.66 -2.11 -23.32
N VAL A 403 -23.55 -2.59 -24.19
CA VAL A 403 -23.36 -3.84 -24.92
C VAL A 403 -22.16 -3.74 -25.87
N GLU A 404 -22.06 -2.66 -26.65
CA GLU A 404 -20.92 -2.43 -27.55
C GLU A 404 -19.59 -2.35 -26.79
N LEU A 405 -19.55 -1.66 -25.65
CA LEU A 405 -18.37 -1.61 -24.78
C LEU A 405 -17.99 -2.99 -24.23
N LEU A 406 -18.98 -3.81 -23.86
CA LEU A 406 -18.73 -5.18 -23.41
C LEU A 406 -18.20 -6.07 -24.54
N GLU A 407 -18.68 -5.88 -25.77
CA GLU A 407 -18.17 -6.57 -26.96
C GLU A 407 -16.73 -6.15 -27.27
N GLU A 408 -16.39 -4.85 -27.24
CA GLU A 408 -15.03 -4.34 -27.42
C GLU A 408 -14.08 -4.89 -26.32
N LEU A 409 -14.51 -4.89 -25.06
CA LEU A 409 -13.72 -5.45 -23.95
C LEU A 409 -13.51 -6.97 -24.08
N ASN A 410 -14.50 -7.69 -24.61
CA ASN A 410 -14.39 -9.12 -24.90
C ASN A 410 -13.44 -9.38 -26.07
N ALA A 411 -13.45 -8.55 -27.11
CA ALA A 411 -12.50 -8.63 -28.23
C ALA A 411 -11.05 -8.45 -27.75
N ILE A 412 -10.78 -7.41 -26.97
CA ILE A 412 -9.45 -7.16 -26.36
C ILE A 412 -9.01 -8.35 -25.47
N GLY A 413 -9.96 -8.95 -24.74
CA GLY A 413 -9.70 -10.13 -23.93
C GLY A 413 -9.33 -11.36 -24.77
N ASN A 414 -10.03 -11.59 -25.89
CA ASN A 414 -9.72 -12.67 -26.83
C ASN A 414 -8.34 -12.48 -27.47
N ASP A 415 -7.99 -11.26 -27.90
CA ASP A 415 -6.68 -10.97 -28.50
C ASP A 415 -5.53 -11.21 -27.51
N ARG A 416 -5.72 -10.86 -26.24
CA ARG A 416 -4.76 -11.15 -25.17
C ARG A 416 -4.60 -12.65 -24.92
N ILE A 417 -5.69 -13.43 -25.00
CA ILE A 417 -5.61 -14.90 -24.90
C ILE A 417 -4.84 -15.48 -26.08
N HIS A 418 -5.08 -15.00 -27.29
CA HIS A 418 -4.38 -15.47 -28.48
C HIS A 418 -2.88 -15.13 -28.45
N LEU A 419 -2.52 -13.94 -27.96
CA LEU A 419 -1.12 -13.58 -27.72
C LEU A 419 -0.45 -14.49 -26.69
N LEU A 420 -1.14 -14.80 -25.59
CA LEU A 420 -0.63 -15.72 -24.56
C LEU A 420 -0.46 -17.14 -25.10
N GLU A 421 -1.36 -17.61 -25.97
CA GLU A 421 -1.22 -18.90 -26.67
C GLU A 421 0.03 -18.95 -27.51
N LYS A 422 0.25 -17.94 -28.36
CA LYS A 422 1.43 -17.84 -29.21
C LYS A 422 2.73 -17.79 -28.39
N MET A 423 2.74 -17.06 -27.27
CA MET A 423 3.89 -17.03 -26.36
C MET A 423 4.17 -18.39 -25.71
N VAL A 424 3.13 -19.15 -25.35
CA VAL A 424 3.28 -20.50 -24.79
C VAL A 424 3.82 -21.46 -25.85
N GLU A 425 3.31 -21.41 -27.08
CA GLU A 425 3.77 -22.24 -28.21
C GLU A 425 5.25 -21.96 -28.53
N GLU A 426 5.66 -20.69 -28.61
CA GLU A 426 7.06 -20.32 -28.86
C GLU A 426 8.03 -20.79 -27.76
N LEU A 427 7.56 -20.87 -26.51
CA LEU A 427 8.36 -21.36 -25.39
C LEU A 427 8.43 -22.88 -25.34
N LEU A 428 7.36 -23.55 -25.75
CA LEU A 428 7.31 -25.00 -25.90
C LEU A 428 8.25 -25.50 -27.00
N ASP A 429 8.44 -24.72 -28.07
CA ASP A 429 9.30 -25.08 -29.21
C ASP A 429 10.80 -24.90 -28.92
N LYS A 430 11.18 -23.92 -28.08
CA LYS A 430 12.60 -23.53 -27.91
C LYS A 430 13.37 -24.27 -26.83
N SER A 431 12.73 -24.84 -25.80
CA SER A 431 13.31 -25.75 -24.76
C SER A 431 12.34 -25.88 -23.58
N PRO A 432 11.31 -26.74 -23.67
CA PRO A 432 10.18 -26.74 -22.72
C PRO A 432 10.60 -27.13 -21.30
N SER A 433 11.54 -28.06 -21.14
CA SER A 433 12.01 -28.56 -19.84
C SER A 433 12.75 -27.50 -19.00
N ARG A 434 13.38 -26.50 -19.63
CA ARG A 434 14.08 -25.40 -18.92
C ARG A 434 13.19 -24.18 -18.66
N ARG A 435 12.01 -24.11 -19.28
CA ARG A 435 11.08 -22.97 -19.19
C ARG A 435 9.70 -23.34 -18.65
N MET A 436 9.58 -24.50 -18.03
CA MET A 436 8.34 -24.99 -17.40
C MET A 436 7.71 -23.98 -16.44
N SER A 437 8.51 -23.21 -15.70
CA SER A 437 8.01 -22.15 -14.81
C SER A 437 7.36 -20.99 -15.57
N GLU A 438 7.95 -20.53 -16.67
CA GLU A 438 7.43 -19.47 -17.53
C GLU A 438 6.15 -19.92 -18.25
N ILE A 439 6.18 -21.13 -18.81
CA ILE A 439 5.03 -21.76 -19.47
C ILE A 439 3.86 -21.89 -18.48
N PHE A 440 4.12 -22.37 -17.26
CA PHE A 440 3.08 -22.52 -16.23
C PHE A 440 2.46 -21.17 -15.82
N ILE A 441 3.27 -20.10 -15.73
CA ILE A 441 2.78 -18.76 -15.41
C ILE A 441 1.87 -18.24 -16.53
N LEU A 442 2.29 -18.35 -17.78
CA LEU A 442 1.53 -17.89 -18.94
C LEU A 442 0.23 -18.68 -19.11
N GLU A 443 0.28 -20.01 -18.96
CA GLU A 443 -0.89 -20.88 -18.97
C GLU A 443 -1.90 -20.53 -17.87
N LYS A 444 -1.41 -20.27 -16.65
CA LYS A 444 -2.26 -19.85 -15.55
C LYS A 444 -2.89 -18.48 -15.80
N TYR A 445 -2.14 -17.55 -16.40
CA TYR A 445 -2.66 -16.23 -16.77
C TYR A 445 -3.75 -16.36 -17.86
N ARG A 446 -3.49 -17.17 -18.89
CA ARG A 446 -4.46 -17.50 -19.95
C ARG A 446 -5.74 -18.13 -19.37
N PHE A 447 -5.60 -19.12 -18.49
CA PHE A 447 -6.72 -19.78 -17.82
C PHE A 447 -7.57 -18.81 -17.00
N ASN A 448 -6.93 -17.93 -16.22
CA ASN A 448 -7.64 -16.92 -15.43
C ASN A 448 -8.34 -15.88 -16.31
N LEU A 449 -7.72 -15.47 -17.42
CA LEU A 449 -8.35 -14.55 -18.37
C LEU A 449 -9.58 -15.19 -19.02
N ARG A 450 -9.46 -16.44 -19.51
CA ARG A 450 -10.58 -17.22 -20.06
C ARG A 450 -11.72 -17.36 -19.05
N ARG A 451 -11.42 -17.70 -17.79
CA ARG A 451 -12.43 -17.79 -16.72
C ARG A 451 -13.15 -16.47 -16.46
N LYS A 452 -12.43 -15.34 -16.47
CA LYS A 452 -13.03 -14.01 -16.31
C LYS A 452 -13.93 -13.62 -17.47
N MET A 453 -13.62 -14.05 -18.70
CA MET A 453 -14.48 -13.80 -19.86
C MET A 453 -15.72 -14.70 -19.90
N VAL A 454 -15.59 -15.96 -19.48
CA VAL A 454 -16.73 -16.89 -19.39
C VAL A 454 -17.73 -16.44 -18.31
N GLY A 455 -17.26 -15.84 -17.22
CA GLY A 455 -18.14 -15.26 -16.18
C GLY A 455 -18.80 -13.92 -16.54
N ARG A 456 -18.55 -13.38 -17.74
CA ARG A 456 -19.14 -12.13 -18.26
C ARG A 456 -20.15 -12.36 -19.38
N LYS A 457 -20.32 -13.61 -19.85
CA LYS A 457 -21.27 -13.99 -20.89
C LYS A 457 -22.67 -14.18 -20.35
#